data_AF-A0A0Q8MAU2-F1
#
_entry.id   AF-A0A0Q8MAU2-F1
#
_cell.length_a   1.000
_cell.length_b   1.000
_cell.length_c   1.000
_cell.angle_alpha   90.00
_cell.angle_beta   90.00
_cell.angle_gamma   90.00
#
_symmetry.space_group_name_H-M   'P 1'
#
loop_
_entity.id
_entity.type
_entity.pdbx_description
1 polymer ?
#
loop_
_entity_poly.entity_id
_entity_poly.type
_entity_poly.pdbx_seq_one_letter_code
_entity_poly.pdbx_strand_id
1 'polypeptide(L)'
;MRWMGVAAAALLTSTTAQAGDVTGRVVAPNGRPMAGARVAIDDLMRGAVTGTDGGFRIPGVPAGTYEIGGASFGMSTAHQQITVPETGAVEASFALQPNMALAKAAAAYVAPPLEHLSEKAAYLDRVAATKPGDRPNVVVILFDDLGYGDLSGYGNRLIKTPNIDALSKRGATLSQFYSSSPVCTPSRAALLTGRYPTRSYAANHVFFPTGHPIAGLRRAMGYANALPTDEILLPEILSKAGYATGAFGKWHLGDTQGHRPTERGFSTYFGVPYSNDMAPLAMYRGTTVDTPPDKLVQGTLTERFTDEAVSFMRDNAKRPFFLYLPYTAPHLPHHPNPKHSGVSDGGPYGDVIEDLDANVGRVMRTLDELGLSKNTIVIVTSDNGGDFGGSAGELRGRKGETFEGGMRVPAFVIWPGKVRPGSKSDQMAMNIDLLPTVLTAAGLPLPSDRLIDGRDIAPMLAGKASTPHDHLFYVTMWTGEYEAVRGKDYKYRDRVQKPATNPFYPAASPLGSFAEPALYDLNRDNESHDVTLKHPQIAADLKATLQTFRESLASNPRGWLPEGR
;
A
#
# COMPACT_ATOMS: atom_id res chain seq x y z
N MET A 1 64.90 -5.99 -24.85
CA MET A 1 64.85 -4.52 -24.78
C MET A 1 63.95 -4.18 -23.60
N ARG A 2 64.35 -3.76 -22.38
CA ARG A 2 65.38 -2.83 -21.89
C ARG A 2 65.47 -1.50 -22.65
N TRP A 3 65.49 -0.43 -21.82
CA TRP A 3 65.88 0.98 -21.98
C TRP A 3 64.69 1.93 -21.76
N MET A 4 64.47 2.44 -20.55
CA MET A 4 65.21 3.43 -19.73
C MET A 4 64.62 4.83 -19.91
N GLY A 5 64.35 5.48 -18.78
CA GLY A 5 63.61 6.72 -18.69
C GLY A 5 64.47 7.97 -18.87
N VAL A 6 63.83 9.10 -18.59
CA VAL A 6 64.49 10.32 -18.12
C VAL A 6 63.61 10.95 -17.06
N ALA A 7 64.24 11.25 -15.94
CA ALA A 7 63.68 11.89 -14.77
C ALA A 7 63.83 13.42 -14.85
N ALA A 8 62.91 14.08 -14.16
CA ALA A 8 63.11 15.20 -13.26
C ALA A 8 63.47 16.62 -13.76
N ALA A 9 62.60 17.52 -13.30
CA ALA A 9 62.86 18.78 -12.61
C ALA A 9 62.91 20.08 -13.42
N ALA A 10 61.88 20.91 -13.20
CA ALA A 10 62.04 22.36 -13.15
C ALA A 10 61.28 22.94 -11.94
N LEU A 11 62.06 23.17 -10.89
CA LEU A 11 61.99 24.22 -9.86
C LEU A 11 60.64 24.65 -9.23
N LEU A 12 60.55 24.34 -7.93
CA LEU A 12 59.88 25.09 -6.88
C LEU A 12 60.40 26.53 -6.77
N THR A 13 59.49 27.50 -6.64
CA THR A 13 59.55 28.62 -5.68
C THR A 13 58.11 29.06 -5.36
N SER A 14 57.60 28.70 -4.18
CA SER A 14 57.15 29.60 -3.09
C SER A 14 55.97 30.53 -3.45
N THR A 15 54.80 30.52 -2.82
CA THR A 15 54.46 30.39 -1.39
C THR A 15 53.00 29.94 -1.24
N THR A 16 52.73 29.18 -0.18
CA THR A 16 51.39 28.81 0.30
C THR A 16 50.59 30.04 0.75
N ALA A 17 49.46 30.32 0.09
CA ALA A 17 48.37 31.05 0.72
C ALA A 17 47.44 30.00 1.37
N GLN A 18 47.31 30.03 2.69
CA GLN A 18 46.47 29.10 3.44
C GLN A 18 44.99 29.33 3.11
N ALA A 19 44.32 28.25 2.71
CA ALA A 19 42.88 28.17 2.48
C ALA A 19 42.08 28.75 3.66
N GLY A 20 41.03 29.52 3.38
CA GLY A 20 40.32 30.29 4.39
C GLY A 20 39.36 29.45 5.22
N ASP A 21 39.32 29.69 6.52
CA ASP A 21 38.39 29.00 7.41
C ASP A 21 37.00 29.64 7.32
N VAL A 22 35.96 28.81 7.34
CA VAL A 22 34.59 29.29 7.51
C VAL A 22 34.17 29.05 8.96
N THR A 23 33.86 30.12 9.68
CA THR A 23 33.43 30.06 11.08
C THR A 23 32.06 30.69 11.24
N GLY A 24 31.41 30.47 12.38
CA GLY A 24 30.25 31.27 12.75
C GLY A 24 29.37 30.55 13.75
N ARG A 25 28.10 30.97 13.85
CA ARG A 25 27.18 30.48 14.89
C ARG A 25 25.81 30.13 14.34
N VAL A 26 25.21 29.09 14.90
CA VAL A 26 23.80 28.75 14.68
C VAL A 26 23.00 29.10 15.93
N VAL A 27 21.93 29.87 15.75
CA VAL A 27 21.03 30.31 16.81
C VAL A 27 19.57 29.95 16.51
N ALA A 28 18.80 29.78 17.57
CA ALA A 28 17.36 29.60 17.53
C ALA A 28 16.63 30.95 17.35
N PRO A 29 15.31 30.97 17.09
CA PRO A 29 14.55 32.21 16.84
C PRO A 29 14.54 33.18 18.01
N ASN A 30 14.71 32.66 19.23
CA ASN A 30 14.83 33.45 20.46
C ASN A 30 16.29 33.90 20.75
N GLY A 31 17.20 33.73 19.78
CA GLY A 31 18.61 34.11 19.87
C GLY A 31 19.49 33.17 20.69
N ARG A 32 18.95 32.07 21.25
CA ARG A 32 19.77 31.12 22.03
C ARG A 32 20.67 30.28 21.12
N PRO A 33 21.91 29.96 21.53
CA PRO A 33 22.78 29.10 20.74
C PRO A 33 22.20 27.70 20.51
N MET A 34 22.45 27.13 19.34
CA MET A 34 21.99 25.79 18.98
C MET A 34 23.15 24.80 18.92
N ALA A 35 23.23 23.92 19.92
CA ALA A 35 24.18 22.81 19.93
C ALA A 35 23.73 21.66 19.02
N GLY A 36 24.68 21.00 18.36
CA GLY A 36 24.39 19.82 17.53
C GLY A 36 23.75 20.13 16.16
N ALA A 37 23.66 21.39 15.76
CA ALA A 37 23.25 21.78 14.41
C ALA A 37 24.34 21.42 13.41
N ARG A 38 23.96 20.97 12.22
CA ARG A 38 24.88 20.65 11.12
C ARG A 38 25.02 21.87 10.22
N VAL A 39 26.25 22.18 9.84
CA VAL A 39 26.57 23.22 8.85
C VAL A 39 27.39 22.59 7.75
N ALA A 40 27.02 22.80 6.48
CA ALA A 40 27.67 22.17 5.34
C ALA A 40 27.80 23.10 4.14
N ILE A 41 28.88 22.91 3.37
CA ILE A 41 29.08 23.47 2.04
C ILE A 41 28.89 22.31 1.06
N ASP A 42 27.69 22.21 0.48
CA ASP A 42 27.25 21.02 -0.24
C ASP A 42 28.10 20.74 -1.48
N ASP A 43 28.51 21.78 -2.21
CA ASP A 43 29.39 21.68 -3.40
C ASP A 43 30.75 21.05 -3.09
N LEU A 44 31.21 21.13 -1.84
CA LEU A 44 32.49 20.59 -1.41
C LEU A 44 32.34 19.31 -0.58
N MET A 45 31.12 18.91 -0.22
CA MET A 45 30.83 17.80 0.70
C MET A 45 31.56 17.93 2.04
N ARG A 46 31.75 19.17 2.54
CA ARG A 46 32.44 19.47 3.80
C ARG A 46 31.49 20.14 4.78
N GLY A 47 31.63 19.84 6.06
CA GLY A 47 30.77 20.41 7.08
C GLY A 47 31.31 20.28 8.49
N ALA A 48 30.59 20.88 9.43
CA ALA A 48 30.85 20.85 10.86
C ALA A 48 29.55 20.67 11.65
N VAL A 49 29.68 20.30 12.92
CA VAL A 49 28.58 20.27 13.88
C VAL A 49 28.85 21.32 14.94
N THR A 50 27.82 22.07 15.32
CA THR A 50 27.97 23.16 16.28
C THR A 50 28.22 22.67 17.71
N GLY A 51 29.09 23.39 18.42
CA GLY A 51 29.35 23.22 19.84
C GLY A 51 28.19 23.70 20.72
N THR A 52 28.36 23.59 22.05
CA THR A 52 27.34 23.99 23.03
C THR A 52 27.03 25.49 23.00
N ASP A 53 27.96 26.31 22.52
CA ASP A 53 27.80 27.75 22.30
C ASP A 53 27.25 28.09 20.90
N GLY A 54 26.81 27.07 20.15
CA GLY A 54 26.29 27.19 18.78
C GLY A 54 27.36 27.48 17.73
N GLY A 55 28.64 27.57 18.10
CA GLY A 55 29.73 27.89 17.20
C GLY A 55 30.14 26.71 16.32
N PHE A 56 30.60 26.98 15.10
CA PHE A 56 31.19 25.98 14.21
C PHE A 56 32.43 26.53 13.48
N ARG A 57 33.26 25.63 12.95
CA ARG A 57 34.43 25.93 12.12
C ARG A 57 34.64 24.84 11.06
N ILE A 58 34.73 25.23 9.80
CA ILE A 58 35.08 24.38 8.66
C ILE A 58 36.43 24.89 8.12
N PRO A 59 37.55 24.22 8.42
CA PRO A 59 38.87 24.77 8.15
C PRO A 59 39.29 24.60 6.68
N GLY A 60 40.13 25.48 6.16
CA GLY A 60 40.81 25.28 4.87
C GLY A 60 39.87 25.12 3.67
N VAL A 61 38.86 25.98 3.55
CA VAL A 61 37.98 26.03 2.38
C VAL A 61 38.70 26.79 1.25
N PRO A 62 38.74 26.27 0.00
CA PRO A 62 39.38 26.98 -1.10
C PRO A 62 38.73 28.35 -1.35
N ALA A 63 39.47 29.28 -1.94
CA ALA A 63 38.91 30.58 -2.31
C ALA A 63 37.85 30.40 -3.40
N GLY A 64 36.70 31.05 -3.23
CA GLY A 64 35.55 30.85 -4.11
C GLY A 64 34.25 31.29 -3.46
N THR A 65 33.19 31.31 -4.26
CA THR A 65 31.83 31.57 -3.75
C THR A 65 31.08 30.26 -3.63
N TYR A 66 30.51 30.02 -2.46
CA TYR A 66 29.84 28.77 -2.11
C TYR A 66 28.50 29.05 -1.46
N GLU A 67 27.56 28.12 -1.61
CA GLU A 67 26.39 28.07 -0.75
C GLU A 67 26.71 27.26 0.50
N ILE A 68 26.40 27.81 1.67
CA ILE A 68 26.53 27.15 2.96
C ILE A 68 25.16 27.03 3.62
N GLY A 69 24.83 25.82 4.07
CA GLY A 69 23.55 25.49 4.70
C GLY A 69 23.72 25.17 6.18
N GLY A 70 22.81 25.67 7.01
CA GLY A 70 22.65 25.31 8.41
C GLY A 70 21.36 24.53 8.64
N ALA A 71 21.42 23.42 9.36
CA ALA A 71 20.28 22.55 9.63
C ALA A 71 20.29 22.03 11.08
N SER A 72 19.12 21.95 11.70
CA SER A 72 18.96 21.29 13.00
C SER A 72 17.59 20.61 13.08
N PHE A 73 17.50 19.56 13.88
CA PHE A 73 16.26 18.79 14.04
C PHE A 73 15.14 19.70 14.58
N GLY A 74 13.97 19.66 13.93
CA GLY A 74 12.82 20.52 14.28
C GLY A 74 12.87 21.94 13.71
N MET A 75 13.92 22.31 12.97
CA MET A 75 14.11 23.63 12.39
C MET A 75 14.13 23.59 10.86
N SER A 76 13.79 24.69 10.19
CA SER A 76 13.98 24.85 8.75
C SER A 76 15.46 24.96 8.42
N THR A 77 15.88 24.42 7.28
CA THR A 77 17.23 24.69 6.78
C THR A 77 17.34 26.15 6.37
N ALA A 78 18.50 26.75 6.62
CA ALA A 78 18.81 28.11 6.19
C ALA A 78 20.06 28.06 5.33
N HIS A 79 20.04 28.75 4.20
CA HIS A 79 21.13 28.78 3.25
C HIS A 79 21.62 30.22 3.10
N GLN A 80 22.94 30.38 3.01
CA GLN A 80 23.57 31.66 2.77
C GLN A 80 24.70 31.47 1.75
N GLN A 81 24.86 32.43 0.85
CA GLN A 81 26.02 32.47 -0.02
C GLN A 81 27.19 33.14 0.71
N ILE A 82 28.36 32.53 0.66
CA ILE A 82 29.60 33.06 1.23
C ILE A 82 30.68 33.12 0.16
N THR A 83 31.56 34.13 0.26
CA THR A 83 32.76 34.22 -0.58
C THR A 83 33.98 34.05 0.33
N VAL A 84 34.70 32.95 0.13
CA VAL A 84 35.93 32.64 0.85
C VAL A 84 37.10 33.35 0.15
N PRO A 85 37.83 34.24 0.83
CA PRO A 85 38.96 34.95 0.24
C PRO A 85 40.20 34.06 0.09
N GLU A 86 41.17 34.49 -0.72
CA GLU A 86 42.46 33.79 -0.90
C GLU A 86 43.28 33.68 0.40
N THR A 87 43.05 34.58 1.36
CA THR A 87 43.64 34.55 2.71
C THR A 87 42.65 35.10 3.73
N GLY A 88 42.53 34.46 4.90
CA GLY A 88 41.68 34.92 6.01
C GLY A 88 40.53 33.96 6.33
N ALA A 89 39.62 34.37 7.22
CA ALA A 89 38.42 33.60 7.55
C ALA A 89 37.17 34.37 7.14
N VAL A 90 36.10 33.64 6.82
CA VAL A 90 34.77 34.21 6.56
C VAL A 90 33.80 33.72 7.63
N GLU A 91 32.95 34.64 8.11
CA GLU A 91 31.94 34.34 9.11
C GLU A 91 30.56 34.12 8.46
N ALA A 92 29.88 33.04 8.85
CA ALA A 92 28.53 32.72 8.41
C ALA A 92 27.68 32.33 9.63
N SER A 93 26.61 33.08 9.89
CA SER A 93 25.74 32.82 11.04
C SER A 93 24.31 32.53 10.59
N PHE A 94 23.73 31.49 11.15
CA PHE A 94 22.40 31.01 10.80
C PHE A 94 21.43 31.24 11.94
N ALA A 95 20.33 31.96 11.67
CA ALA A 95 19.17 31.97 12.53
C ALA A 95 18.15 30.97 11.98
N LEU A 96 18.10 29.77 12.56
CA LEU A 96 17.14 28.76 12.10
C LEU A 96 15.76 29.09 12.65
N GLN A 97 14.75 28.95 11.79
CA GLN A 97 13.35 29.11 12.19
C GLN A 97 12.74 27.76 12.54
N PRO A 98 11.71 27.70 13.40
CA PRO A 98 11.02 26.46 13.67
C PRO A 98 10.50 25.91 12.35
N ASN A 99 10.68 24.62 12.13
CA ASN A 99 10.14 24.01 10.93
C ASN A 99 8.62 23.97 11.03
N MET A 100 7.95 24.99 10.47
CA MET A 100 6.49 25.03 10.42
C MET A 100 5.92 23.90 9.56
N ALA A 101 6.74 23.15 8.80
CA ALA A 101 6.31 21.91 8.16
C ALA A 101 5.94 20.84 9.19
N LEU A 102 6.58 20.76 10.36
CA LEU A 102 6.18 19.82 11.42
C LEU A 102 4.83 20.23 12.07
N ALA A 103 4.60 21.53 12.25
CA ALA A 103 3.31 22.05 12.73
C ALA A 103 2.21 21.90 11.66
N LYS A 104 2.52 22.16 10.39
CA LYS A 104 1.64 21.88 9.24
C LYS A 104 1.39 20.39 9.05
N ALA A 105 2.36 19.54 9.34
CA ALA A 105 2.23 18.09 9.23
C ALA A 105 1.43 17.50 10.40
N ALA A 106 1.59 18.05 11.61
CA ALA A 106 0.68 17.79 12.73
C ALA A 106 -0.75 18.30 12.47
N ALA A 107 -0.90 19.43 11.77
CA ALA A 107 -2.19 19.90 11.28
C ALA A 107 -2.74 19.02 10.14
N ALA A 108 -1.90 18.46 9.27
CA ALA A 108 -2.28 17.60 8.14
C ALA A 108 -2.79 16.20 8.55
N TYR A 109 -2.68 15.84 9.83
CA TYR A 109 -3.49 14.78 10.47
C TYR A 109 -4.88 15.30 10.90
N VAL A 110 -5.40 16.30 10.18
CA VAL A 110 -6.66 17.00 10.44
C VAL A 110 -7.72 15.93 10.70
N ALA A 111 -8.36 15.98 11.86
CA ALA A 111 -9.66 15.36 12.00
C ALA A 111 -10.48 15.77 10.76
N PRO A 112 -11.11 14.83 10.04
CA PRO A 112 -11.82 15.18 8.83
C PRO A 112 -12.78 16.35 9.09
N PRO A 113 -13.01 17.22 8.09
CA PRO A 113 -14.00 18.27 8.22
C PRO A 113 -15.30 17.72 8.82
N LEU A 114 -15.88 18.44 9.79
CA LEU A 114 -17.09 18.01 10.49
C LEU A 114 -18.25 17.74 9.53
N GLU A 115 -18.28 18.44 8.40
CA GLU A 115 -19.19 18.21 7.28
C GLU A 115 -19.13 16.76 6.78
N HIS A 116 -17.97 16.27 6.35
CA HIS A 116 -17.83 14.89 5.86
C HIS A 116 -18.07 13.81 6.92
N LEU A 117 -17.78 14.11 8.18
CA LEU A 117 -18.15 13.23 9.29
C LEU A 117 -19.68 13.16 9.46
N SER A 118 -20.36 14.29 9.28
CA SER A 118 -21.82 14.39 9.34
C SER A 118 -22.48 13.71 8.14
N GLU A 119 -21.93 13.86 6.94
CA GLU A 119 -22.39 13.16 5.72
C GLU A 119 -22.27 11.64 5.86
N LYS A 120 -21.13 11.17 6.37
CA LYS A 120 -20.92 9.76 6.72
C LYS A 120 -21.95 9.27 7.73
N ALA A 121 -22.18 10.01 8.82
CA ALA A 121 -23.17 9.64 9.83
C ALA A 121 -24.59 9.56 9.23
N ALA A 122 -24.99 10.58 8.46
CA ALA A 122 -26.29 10.62 7.79
C ALA A 122 -26.47 9.46 6.82
N TYR A 123 -25.43 9.08 6.07
CA TYR A 123 -25.46 7.90 5.20
C TYR A 123 -25.65 6.60 6.01
N LEU A 124 -24.87 6.41 7.08
CA LEU A 124 -24.97 5.22 7.92
C LEU A 124 -26.33 5.09 8.63
N ASP A 125 -26.98 6.21 8.96
CA ASP A 125 -28.33 6.22 9.50
C ASP A 125 -29.38 5.83 8.44
N ARG A 126 -29.22 6.26 7.18
CA ARG A 126 -30.06 5.78 6.05
C ARG A 126 -29.92 4.28 5.83
N VAL A 127 -28.71 3.74 5.93
CA VAL A 127 -28.45 2.30 5.85
C VAL A 127 -29.18 1.56 6.96
N ALA A 128 -29.12 2.05 8.20
CA ALA A 128 -29.81 1.45 9.35
C ALA A 128 -31.35 1.45 9.19
N ALA A 129 -31.90 2.46 8.52
CA ALA A 129 -33.33 2.54 8.19
C ALA A 129 -33.78 1.61 7.05
N THR A 130 -32.83 1.00 6.32
CA THR A 130 -33.15 0.13 5.18
C THR A 130 -33.70 -1.22 5.65
N LYS A 131 -34.90 -1.58 5.18
CA LYS A 131 -35.58 -2.82 5.58
C LYS A 131 -34.70 -4.05 5.27
N PRO A 132 -34.61 -5.02 6.19
CA PRO A 132 -33.93 -6.28 5.92
C PRO A 132 -34.61 -7.04 4.77
N GLY A 133 -33.86 -7.32 3.70
CA GLY A 133 -34.21 -8.33 2.69
C GLY A 133 -33.53 -9.68 3.01
N ASP A 134 -33.62 -10.62 2.07
CA ASP A 134 -32.83 -11.86 2.11
C ASP A 134 -31.35 -11.52 1.91
N ARG A 135 -30.64 -11.42 3.04
CA ARG A 135 -29.25 -10.99 3.10
C ARG A 135 -28.33 -12.21 3.15
N PRO A 136 -27.47 -12.43 2.15
CA PRO A 136 -26.49 -13.50 2.22
C PRO A 136 -25.42 -13.16 3.25
N ASN A 137 -24.81 -14.19 3.84
CA ASN A 137 -23.52 -14.02 4.50
C ASN A 137 -22.46 -13.63 3.47
N VAL A 138 -21.42 -12.92 3.92
CA VAL A 138 -20.31 -12.53 3.07
C VAL A 138 -19.01 -12.95 3.74
N VAL A 139 -18.19 -13.73 3.04
CA VAL A 139 -16.87 -14.17 3.48
C VAL A 139 -15.86 -13.64 2.48
N VAL A 140 -14.90 -12.84 2.94
CA VAL A 140 -13.76 -12.39 2.16
C VAL A 140 -12.50 -12.97 2.78
N ILE A 141 -11.87 -13.89 2.06
CA ILE A 141 -10.54 -14.42 2.40
C ILE A 141 -9.52 -13.65 1.57
N LEU A 142 -8.60 -12.97 2.24
CA LEU A 142 -7.60 -12.13 1.60
C LEU A 142 -6.20 -12.60 1.99
N PHE A 143 -5.40 -12.97 1.00
CA PHE A 143 -4.01 -13.34 1.17
C PHE A 143 -3.09 -12.11 1.09
N ASP A 144 -1.88 -12.25 1.62
CA ASP A 144 -0.88 -11.17 1.73
C ASP A 144 0.39 -11.61 0.99
N ASP A 145 0.65 -11.00 -0.17
CA ASP A 145 1.74 -11.39 -1.10
C ASP A 145 1.58 -12.77 -1.76
N LEU A 146 0.35 -13.27 -1.96
CA LEU A 146 0.16 -14.45 -2.82
C LEU A 146 0.23 -14.03 -4.29
N GLY A 147 1.26 -14.50 -4.99
CA GLY A 147 1.44 -14.29 -6.42
C GLY A 147 0.56 -15.18 -7.29
N TYR A 148 0.43 -14.76 -8.56
CA TYR A 148 -0.47 -15.40 -9.52
C TYR A 148 -0.08 -16.86 -9.84
N GLY A 149 1.21 -17.19 -9.78
CA GLY A 149 1.76 -18.51 -10.06
C GLY A 149 2.02 -19.37 -8.83
N ASP A 150 1.55 -18.99 -7.64
CA ASP A 150 1.85 -19.72 -6.40
C ASP A 150 0.93 -20.92 -6.16
N LEU A 151 -0.25 -20.93 -6.76
CA LEU A 151 -1.24 -21.99 -6.60
C LEU A 151 -1.02 -23.13 -7.59
N SER A 152 -1.26 -24.38 -7.17
CA SER A 152 -1.16 -25.53 -8.08
C SER A 152 -2.13 -25.42 -9.25
N GLY A 153 -3.35 -24.91 -9.03
CA GLY A 153 -4.33 -24.66 -10.08
C GLY A 153 -3.92 -23.59 -11.11
N TYR A 154 -2.87 -22.83 -10.81
CA TYR A 154 -2.28 -21.83 -11.70
C TYR A 154 -0.94 -22.29 -12.30
N GLY A 155 -0.61 -23.58 -12.15
CA GLY A 155 0.55 -24.22 -12.79
C GLY A 155 1.76 -24.42 -11.88
N ASN A 156 1.68 -24.09 -10.59
CA ASN A 156 2.75 -24.40 -9.65
C ASN A 156 2.92 -25.93 -9.50
N ARG A 157 4.16 -26.40 -9.57
CA ARG A 157 4.50 -27.83 -9.52
C ARG A 157 5.12 -28.29 -8.20
N LEU A 158 5.47 -27.35 -7.33
CA LEU A 158 6.14 -27.60 -6.05
C LEU A 158 5.19 -27.47 -4.86
N ILE A 159 4.25 -26.51 -4.94
CA ILE A 159 3.34 -26.18 -3.85
C ILE A 159 1.97 -26.79 -4.15
N LYS A 160 1.38 -27.49 -3.17
CA LYS A 160 0.10 -28.20 -3.33
C LYS A 160 -1.06 -27.42 -2.69
N THR A 161 -2.03 -26.96 -3.48
CA THR A 161 -3.17 -26.18 -2.97
C THR A 161 -4.54 -26.79 -3.31
N PRO A 162 -4.83 -28.04 -2.90
CA PRO A 162 -6.05 -28.74 -3.32
C PRO A 162 -7.35 -28.08 -2.82
N ASN A 163 -7.37 -27.43 -1.65
CA ASN A 163 -8.58 -26.80 -1.12
C ASN A 163 -8.89 -25.47 -1.83
N ILE A 164 -7.88 -24.66 -2.09
CA ILE A 164 -7.98 -23.41 -2.86
C ILE A 164 -8.33 -23.75 -4.32
N ASP A 165 -7.69 -24.76 -4.92
CA ASP A 165 -8.00 -25.20 -6.28
C ASP A 165 -9.46 -25.67 -6.40
N ALA A 166 -10.01 -26.31 -5.36
CA ALA A 166 -11.41 -26.74 -5.33
C ALA A 166 -12.41 -25.57 -5.36
N LEU A 167 -12.01 -24.34 -5.01
CA LEU A 167 -12.86 -23.15 -5.12
C LEU A 167 -13.28 -22.89 -6.56
N SER A 168 -12.40 -23.15 -7.54
CA SER A 168 -12.70 -23.02 -8.97
C SER A 168 -13.91 -23.86 -9.38
N LYS A 169 -14.06 -25.06 -8.81
CA LYS A 169 -15.17 -25.99 -9.10
C LYS A 169 -16.48 -25.55 -8.44
N ARG A 170 -16.40 -24.81 -7.32
CA ARG A 170 -17.58 -24.33 -6.56
C ARG A 170 -18.11 -22.99 -7.07
N GLY A 171 -17.28 -22.20 -7.75
CA GLY A 171 -17.61 -20.83 -8.16
C GLY A 171 -17.07 -20.47 -9.53
N ALA A 172 -16.68 -19.21 -9.68
CA ALA A 172 -15.99 -18.68 -10.86
C ALA A 172 -14.52 -18.40 -10.53
N THR A 173 -13.62 -18.76 -11.45
CA THR A 173 -12.25 -18.25 -11.48
C THR A 173 -12.20 -16.96 -12.31
N LEU A 174 -11.69 -15.88 -11.73
CA LEU A 174 -11.52 -14.60 -12.43
C LEU A 174 -10.05 -14.47 -12.84
N SER A 175 -9.79 -14.66 -14.13
CA SER A 175 -8.43 -14.64 -14.65
C SER A 175 -7.88 -13.23 -14.87
N GLN A 176 -8.72 -12.21 -14.98
CA GLN A 176 -8.33 -10.80 -15.13
C GLN A 176 -8.81 -9.98 -13.91
N PHE A 177 -8.48 -10.46 -12.71
CA PHE A 177 -8.79 -9.77 -11.46
C PHE A 177 -7.56 -9.02 -10.91
N TYR A 178 -7.78 -7.78 -10.51
CA TYR A 178 -6.72 -6.86 -10.11
C TYR A 178 -6.87 -6.41 -8.67
N SER A 179 -5.76 -6.37 -7.96
CA SER A 179 -5.59 -5.47 -6.84
C SER A 179 -5.49 -4.03 -7.37
N SER A 180 -5.99 -3.09 -6.57
CA SER A 180 -5.92 -1.64 -6.82
C SER A 180 -4.57 -1.02 -6.50
N SER A 181 -3.63 -1.79 -5.95
CA SER A 181 -2.26 -1.36 -5.67
C SER A 181 -1.30 -2.55 -5.64
N PRO A 182 -0.01 -2.33 -5.95
CA PRO A 182 1.00 -3.40 -5.90
C PRO A 182 1.53 -3.67 -4.48
N VAL A 183 0.92 -3.11 -3.43
CA VAL A 183 1.23 -3.34 -2.00
C VAL A 183 0.00 -3.26 -1.08
N CYS A 184 0.16 -3.78 0.15
CA CYS A 184 -0.88 -4.15 1.11
C CYS A 184 -1.82 -3.01 1.59
N THR A 185 -1.31 -1.97 2.27
CA THR A 185 -2.18 -0.91 2.86
C THR A 185 -3.09 -0.24 1.81
N PRO A 186 -2.56 0.26 0.67
CA PRO A 186 -3.40 0.91 -0.32
C PRO A 186 -4.47 -0.04 -0.88
N SER A 187 -4.13 -1.31 -1.17
CA SER A 187 -5.07 -2.26 -1.74
C SER A 187 -6.16 -2.67 -0.76
N ARG A 188 -5.83 -2.83 0.53
CA ARG A 188 -6.81 -3.09 1.61
C ARG A 188 -7.73 -1.89 1.84
N ALA A 189 -7.19 -0.68 1.80
CA ALA A 189 -7.99 0.55 1.90
C ALA A 189 -9.02 0.60 0.77
N ALA A 190 -8.58 0.35 -0.46
CA ALA A 190 -9.42 0.37 -1.64
C ALA A 190 -10.47 -0.76 -1.66
N LEU A 191 -10.10 -1.97 -1.23
CA LEU A 191 -11.03 -3.08 -1.08
C LEU A 191 -12.19 -2.74 -0.15
N LEU A 192 -11.89 -2.14 1.01
CA LEU A 192 -12.90 -1.85 2.03
C LEU A 192 -13.69 -0.57 1.78
N THR A 193 -13.21 0.34 0.93
CA THR A 193 -13.88 1.63 0.61
C THR A 193 -14.51 1.64 -0.79
N GLY A 194 -14.19 0.67 -1.64
CA GLY A 194 -14.61 0.65 -3.04
C GLY A 194 -14.03 1.80 -3.88
N ARG A 195 -12.93 2.39 -3.41
CA ARG A 195 -12.34 3.61 -3.96
C ARG A 195 -10.86 3.40 -4.22
N TYR A 196 -10.35 4.06 -5.24
CA TYR A 196 -8.92 4.04 -5.52
C TYR A 196 -8.12 4.58 -4.31
N PRO A 197 -6.92 4.03 -4.00
CA PRO A 197 -6.23 4.34 -2.74
C PRO A 197 -5.86 5.81 -2.56
N THR A 198 -5.71 6.57 -3.64
CA THR A 198 -5.45 8.01 -3.62
C THR A 198 -6.58 8.78 -2.96
N ARG A 199 -7.83 8.34 -3.18
CA ARG A 199 -9.03 8.96 -2.60
C ARG A 199 -9.14 8.78 -1.09
N SER A 200 -8.37 7.85 -0.53
CA SER A 200 -8.32 7.58 0.91
C SER A 200 -6.97 7.93 1.53
N TYR A 201 -6.13 8.71 0.83
CA TYR A 201 -4.78 9.08 1.25
C TYR A 201 -3.88 7.89 1.62
N ALA A 202 -4.12 6.75 0.99
CA ALA A 202 -3.44 5.49 1.28
C ALA A 202 -2.54 5.02 0.13
N ALA A 203 -2.29 5.85 -0.90
CA ALA A 203 -1.67 5.40 -2.16
C ALA A 203 -0.13 5.30 -2.17
N ASN A 204 0.55 6.03 -1.29
CA ASN A 204 1.97 6.36 -1.46
C ASN A 204 2.91 5.69 -0.47
N HIS A 205 2.41 4.79 0.37
CA HIS A 205 3.21 3.90 1.22
C HIS A 205 2.32 2.89 1.96
N VAL A 206 2.97 1.90 2.58
CA VAL A 206 2.34 1.07 3.62
C VAL A 206 2.41 1.75 4.98
N PHE A 207 1.35 1.66 5.78
CA PHE A 207 1.33 2.22 7.13
C PHE A 207 2.23 1.42 8.07
N PHE A 208 2.89 2.12 9.00
CA PHE A 208 3.78 1.52 9.98
C PHE A 208 3.18 1.61 11.39
N PRO A 209 3.66 0.81 12.36
CA PRO A 209 3.30 0.98 13.76
C PRO A 209 3.48 2.44 14.19
N THR A 210 2.54 3.01 14.94
CA THR A 210 2.55 4.45 15.22
C THR A 210 3.82 4.91 15.96
N GLY A 211 4.40 4.06 16.80
CA GLY A 211 5.67 4.31 17.49
C GLY A 211 6.93 4.11 16.64
N HIS A 212 6.81 3.60 15.41
CA HIS A 212 7.97 3.30 14.55
C HIS A 212 8.61 4.60 14.00
N PRO A 213 9.95 4.72 13.93
CA PRO A 213 10.62 5.92 13.42
C PRO A 213 10.20 6.32 12.00
N ILE A 214 9.99 5.34 11.11
CA ILE A 214 9.48 5.58 9.75
C ILE A 214 8.09 6.22 9.77
N ALA A 215 7.20 5.76 10.66
CA ALA A 215 5.89 6.37 10.80
C ALA A 215 6.08 7.85 11.19
N GLY A 216 6.86 8.12 12.26
CA GLY A 216 7.16 9.48 12.72
C GLY A 216 7.74 10.41 11.65
N LEU A 217 8.70 9.93 10.84
CA LEU A 217 9.28 10.71 9.75
C LEU A 217 8.28 10.97 8.62
N ARG A 218 7.50 9.97 8.21
CA ARG A 218 6.43 10.14 7.22
C ARG A 218 5.35 11.10 7.71
N ARG A 219 5.04 11.05 9.01
CA ARG A 219 4.16 12.01 9.67
C ARG A 219 4.69 13.42 9.54
N ALA A 220 5.98 13.64 9.81
CA ALA A 220 6.61 14.95 9.65
C ALA A 220 6.59 15.47 8.21
N MET A 221 6.45 14.59 7.22
CA MET A 221 6.33 14.93 5.80
C MET A 221 4.87 15.08 5.31
N GLY A 222 3.88 14.93 6.20
CA GLY A 222 2.46 15.09 5.87
C GLY A 222 1.79 13.86 5.25
N TYR A 223 2.40 12.68 5.35
CA TYR A 223 1.79 11.44 4.85
C TYR A 223 0.88 10.79 5.90
N ALA A 224 -0.30 10.30 5.51
CA ALA A 224 -1.20 9.61 6.44
C ALA A 224 -0.58 8.30 6.96
N ASN A 225 -0.80 7.92 8.22
CA ASN A 225 -0.36 6.61 8.76
C ASN A 225 -1.55 5.79 9.28
N ALA A 226 -2.75 6.19 8.90
CA ALA A 226 -4.00 5.54 9.20
C ALA A 226 -5.06 6.04 8.21
N LEU A 227 -6.08 5.22 7.97
CA LEU A 227 -7.16 5.58 7.05
C LEU A 227 -8.02 6.71 7.66
N PRO A 228 -8.26 7.83 6.94
CA PRO A 228 -9.09 8.93 7.44
C PRO A 228 -10.43 8.47 8.00
N THR A 229 -10.91 9.06 9.10
CA THR A 229 -12.14 8.62 9.81
C THR A 229 -13.44 8.95 9.08
N ASP A 230 -13.37 9.86 8.10
CA ASP A 230 -14.44 10.20 7.16
C ASP A 230 -14.63 9.15 6.06
N GLU A 231 -13.68 8.24 5.83
CA GLU A 231 -13.87 7.09 4.93
C GLU A 231 -14.97 6.16 5.46
N ILE A 232 -15.82 5.70 4.55
CA ILE A 232 -16.93 4.79 4.85
C ILE A 232 -16.48 3.39 4.42
N LEU A 233 -16.35 2.48 5.39
CA LEU A 233 -15.87 1.13 5.11
C LEU A 233 -17.03 0.14 5.03
N LEU A 234 -16.92 -0.85 4.15
CA LEU A 234 -17.86 -1.97 4.01
C LEU A 234 -18.35 -2.56 5.36
N PRO A 235 -17.49 -2.90 6.34
CA PRO A 235 -17.93 -3.34 7.67
C PRO A 235 -18.82 -2.33 8.42
N GLU A 236 -18.60 -1.02 8.31
CA GLU A 236 -19.46 0.00 8.95
C GLU A 236 -20.86 -0.05 8.36
N ILE A 237 -20.94 -0.18 7.04
CA ILE A 237 -22.19 -0.26 6.29
C ILE A 237 -22.96 -1.53 6.68
N LEU A 238 -22.30 -2.68 6.64
CA LEU A 238 -22.92 -3.97 6.95
C LEU A 238 -23.33 -4.06 8.43
N SER A 239 -22.50 -3.54 9.35
CA SER A 239 -22.83 -3.45 10.77
C SER A 239 -24.10 -2.62 10.99
N LYS A 240 -24.23 -1.46 10.34
CA LYS A 240 -25.44 -0.63 10.39
C LYS A 240 -26.65 -1.30 9.76
N ALA A 241 -26.44 -2.16 8.77
CA ALA A 241 -27.47 -3.02 8.22
C ALA A 241 -27.81 -4.22 9.13
N GLY A 242 -27.17 -4.40 10.29
CA GLY A 242 -27.48 -5.48 11.24
C GLY A 242 -26.73 -6.78 11.02
N TYR A 243 -25.71 -6.81 10.15
CA TYR A 243 -24.79 -7.94 10.06
C TYR A 243 -23.99 -8.07 11.36
N ALA A 244 -23.67 -9.31 11.76
CA ALA A 244 -22.50 -9.53 12.60
C ALA A 244 -21.23 -9.30 11.78
N THR A 245 -20.25 -8.57 12.28
CA THR A 245 -19.04 -8.24 11.51
C THR A 245 -17.79 -8.70 12.27
N GLY A 246 -16.98 -9.54 11.63
CA GLY A 246 -15.78 -10.13 12.22
C GLY A 246 -14.56 -9.94 11.30
N ALA A 247 -13.44 -9.49 11.87
CA ALA A 247 -12.15 -9.43 11.20
C ALA A 247 -11.11 -10.30 11.91
N PHE A 248 -10.44 -11.17 11.16
CA PHE A 248 -9.46 -12.09 11.73
C PHE A 248 -8.15 -12.07 10.92
N GLY A 249 -7.09 -11.48 11.49
CA GLY A 249 -5.79 -11.37 10.83
C GLY A 249 -5.25 -9.94 10.68
N LYS A 250 -4.62 -9.63 9.55
CA LYS A 250 -3.91 -8.36 9.30
C LYS A 250 -4.87 -7.22 8.97
N TRP A 251 -4.84 -6.16 9.79
CA TRP A 251 -5.61 -4.94 9.55
C TRP A 251 -4.93 -3.99 8.55
N HIS A 252 -3.78 -3.43 8.95
CA HIS A 252 -2.90 -2.55 8.17
C HIS A 252 -3.49 -1.21 7.71
N LEU A 253 -4.52 -0.71 8.39
CA LEU A 253 -5.19 0.57 8.10
C LEU A 253 -5.16 1.59 9.26
N GLY A 254 -4.32 1.34 10.26
CA GLY A 254 -4.09 2.22 11.43
C GLY A 254 -4.21 1.47 12.76
N ASP A 255 -3.35 1.80 13.72
CA ASP A 255 -3.27 1.15 15.05
C ASP A 255 -3.72 2.07 16.21
N THR A 256 -4.04 3.33 15.92
CA THR A 256 -4.51 4.34 16.88
C THR A 256 -6.03 4.35 17.03
N GLN A 257 -6.49 4.93 18.13
CA GLN A 257 -7.92 5.14 18.41
C GLN A 257 -8.61 5.84 17.22
N GLY A 258 -9.82 5.40 16.90
CA GLY A 258 -10.59 5.83 15.73
C GLY A 258 -10.19 5.15 14.42
N HIS A 259 -9.13 4.34 14.39
CA HIS A 259 -8.65 3.66 13.18
C HIS A 259 -8.55 2.14 13.34
N ARG A 260 -8.82 1.60 14.53
CA ARG A 260 -8.76 0.15 14.79
C ARG A 260 -9.99 -0.55 14.20
N PRO A 261 -9.90 -1.86 13.89
CA PRO A 261 -11.02 -2.61 13.30
C PRO A 261 -12.34 -2.44 14.06
N THR A 262 -12.31 -2.48 15.39
CA THR A 262 -13.50 -2.35 16.25
C THR A 262 -14.14 -0.97 16.26
N GLU A 263 -13.42 0.03 15.80
CA GLU A 263 -13.89 1.41 15.65
C GLU A 263 -14.28 1.70 14.19
N ARG A 264 -14.06 0.74 13.29
CA ARG A 264 -14.29 0.83 11.85
C ARG A 264 -15.27 -0.25 11.36
N GLY A 265 -16.25 -0.56 12.20
CA GLY A 265 -17.41 -1.36 11.84
C GLY A 265 -17.31 -2.86 12.10
N PHE A 266 -16.17 -3.39 12.55
CA PHE A 266 -16.07 -4.79 12.98
C PHE A 266 -16.49 -4.95 14.45
N SER A 267 -17.54 -5.73 14.72
CA SER A 267 -17.95 -6.05 16.09
C SER A 267 -16.94 -6.95 16.82
N THR A 268 -16.25 -7.82 16.08
CA THR A 268 -15.23 -8.74 16.61
C THR A 268 -13.95 -8.58 15.82
N TYR A 269 -12.82 -8.53 16.52
CA TYR A 269 -11.50 -8.53 15.91
C TYR A 269 -10.54 -9.42 16.68
N PHE A 270 -9.78 -10.22 15.95
CA PHE A 270 -8.62 -10.93 16.47
C PHE A 270 -7.50 -10.96 15.43
N GLY A 271 -6.35 -10.35 15.70
CA GLY A 271 -5.38 -10.15 14.64
C GLY A 271 -4.19 -9.28 14.98
N VAL A 272 -3.45 -8.90 13.92
CA VAL A 272 -2.29 -8.00 14.00
C VAL A 272 -2.59 -6.67 13.29
N PRO A 273 -2.28 -5.51 13.91
CA PRO A 273 -2.68 -4.21 13.38
C PRO A 273 -1.92 -3.79 12.12
N TYR A 274 -0.77 -4.40 11.84
CA TYR A 274 0.13 -4.11 10.72
C TYR A 274 0.83 -5.40 10.25
N SER A 275 1.72 -5.26 9.28
CA SER A 275 2.45 -6.38 8.68
C SER A 275 3.31 -7.16 9.69
N ASN A 276 3.47 -8.48 9.48
CA ASN A 276 4.15 -9.38 10.41
C ASN A 276 5.68 -9.24 10.42
N ASP A 277 6.25 -8.51 9.47
CA ASP A 277 7.65 -8.07 9.45
C ASP A 277 7.90 -6.76 10.21
N MET A 278 6.85 -6.11 10.74
CA MET A 278 6.96 -4.86 11.48
C MET A 278 7.01 -5.10 12.99
N ALA A 279 7.90 -4.37 13.68
CA ALA A 279 8.10 -4.49 15.12
C ALA A 279 7.61 -3.25 15.88
N PRO A 280 7.11 -3.41 17.12
CA PRO A 280 6.84 -4.69 17.79
C PRO A 280 5.62 -5.40 17.18
N LEU A 281 5.58 -6.74 17.10
CA LEU A 281 4.41 -7.46 16.58
C LEU A 281 3.62 -8.11 17.73
N ALA A 282 2.46 -7.55 18.07
CA ALA A 282 1.55 -8.13 19.06
C ALA A 282 0.23 -8.54 18.41
N MET A 283 -0.42 -9.56 18.96
CA MET A 283 -1.76 -9.96 18.57
C MET A 283 -2.79 -9.35 19.53
N TYR A 284 -3.89 -8.89 18.97
CA TYR A 284 -4.95 -8.19 19.68
C TYR A 284 -6.26 -8.93 19.58
N ARG A 285 -7.05 -8.88 20.65
CA ARG A 285 -8.47 -9.22 20.67
C ARG A 285 -9.24 -7.94 20.98
N GLY A 286 -10.01 -7.47 20.01
CA GLY A 286 -10.56 -6.12 20.03
C GLY A 286 -9.45 -5.07 20.18
N THR A 287 -9.43 -4.37 21.30
CA THR A 287 -8.39 -3.37 21.62
C THR A 287 -7.36 -3.84 22.65
N THR A 288 -7.48 -5.07 23.14
CA THR A 288 -6.62 -5.62 24.21
C THR A 288 -5.55 -6.51 23.61
N VAL A 289 -4.33 -6.45 24.13
CA VAL A 289 -3.24 -7.37 23.75
C VAL A 289 -3.60 -8.77 24.24
N ASP A 290 -3.77 -9.70 23.30
CA ASP A 290 -4.02 -11.12 23.57
C ASP A 290 -2.70 -11.88 23.70
N THR A 291 -1.80 -11.68 22.74
CA THR A 291 -0.46 -12.29 22.74
C THR A 291 0.60 -11.19 22.58
N PRO A 292 1.45 -10.96 23.60
CA PRO A 292 2.50 -9.95 23.52
C PRO A 292 3.64 -10.39 22.58
N PRO A 293 4.48 -9.45 22.09
CA PRO A 293 5.48 -9.74 21.06
C PRO A 293 6.49 -10.83 21.44
N ASP A 294 6.91 -10.90 22.70
CA ASP A 294 7.86 -11.88 23.21
C ASP A 294 7.31 -13.32 23.25
N LYS A 295 5.98 -13.47 23.17
CA LYS A 295 5.29 -14.78 23.19
C LYS A 295 4.66 -15.16 21.86
N LEU A 296 4.75 -14.29 20.85
CA LEU A 296 4.08 -14.50 19.58
C LEU A 296 4.87 -15.47 18.69
N VAL A 297 4.26 -16.62 18.39
CA VAL A 297 4.82 -17.59 17.42
C VAL A 297 4.19 -17.34 16.04
N GLN A 298 4.92 -16.65 15.15
CA GLN A 298 4.39 -16.23 13.85
C GLN A 298 3.85 -17.38 12.98
N GLY A 299 4.49 -18.55 13.02
CA GLY A 299 4.03 -19.71 12.23
C GLY A 299 2.65 -20.24 12.63
N THR A 300 2.09 -19.81 13.76
CA THR A 300 0.74 -20.21 14.21
C THR A 300 -0.36 -19.23 13.80
N LEU A 301 -0.01 -18.08 13.18
CA LEU A 301 -0.96 -17.01 12.90
C LEU A 301 -2.13 -17.47 12.02
N THR A 302 -1.84 -18.17 10.92
CA THR A 302 -2.85 -18.69 9.98
C THR A 302 -3.87 -19.60 10.67
N GLU A 303 -3.40 -20.58 11.46
CA GLU A 303 -4.25 -21.50 12.22
C GLU A 303 -5.13 -20.73 13.22
N ARG A 304 -4.53 -19.82 14.00
CA ARG A 304 -5.24 -19.04 15.03
C ARG A 304 -6.31 -18.10 14.44
N PHE A 305 -6.02 -17.42 13.33
CA PHE A 305 -7.02 -16.58 12.65
C PHE A 305 -8.19 -17.43 12.13
N THR A 306 -7.89 -18.64 11.66
CA THR A 306 -8.91 -19.58 11.16
C THR A 306 -9.77 -20.12 12.30
N ASP A 307 -9.19 -20.44 13.45
CA ASP A 307 -9.92 -20.90 14.64
C ASP A 307 -10.97 -19.87 15.07
N GLU A 308 -10.58 -18.60 15.14
CA GLU A 308 -11.46 -17.50 15.53
C GLU A 308 -12.53 -17.22 14.46
N ALA A 309 -12.18 -17.29 13.18
CA ALA A 309 -13.15 -17.18 12.09
C ALA A 309 -14.19 -18.31 12.12
N VAL A 310 -13.76 -19.55 12.41
CA VAL A 310 -14.67 -20.70 12.58
C VAL A 310 -15.58 -20.49 13.78
N SER A 311 -15.05 -20.06 14.93
CA SER A 311 -15.88 -19.75 16.11
C SER A 311 -16.92 -18.68 15.78
N PHE A 312 -16.49 -17.59 15.14
CA PHE A 312 -17.38 -16.49 14.75
C PHE A 312 -18.51 -16.95 13.83
N MET A 313 -18.23 -17.80 12.83
CA MET A 313 -19.28 -18.36 11.97
C MET A 313 -20.27 -19.22 12.75
N ARG A 314 -19.79 -20.05 13.69
CA ARG A 314 -20.66 -20.90 14.53
C ARG A 314 -21.56 -20.06 15.43
N ASP A 315 -21.00 -19.04 16.06
CA ASP A 315 -21.73 -18.14 16.97
C ASP A 315 -22.80 -17.31 16.24
N ASN A 316 -22.57 -17.03 14.95
CA ASN A 316 -23.45 -16.19 14.13
C ASN A 316 -24.27 -16.97 13.09
N ALA A 317 -24.33 -18.30 13.16
CA ALA A 317 -25.00 -19.14 12.15
C ALA A 317 -26.50 -18.82 11.92
N LYS A 318 -27.14 -18.12 12.87
CA LYS A 318 -28.58 -17.77 12.84
C LYS A 318 -28.86 -16.33 12.36
N ARG A 319 -27.84 -15.56 11.98
CA ARG A 319 -27.98 -14.17 11.52
C ARG A 319 -27.00 -13.91 10.36
N PRO A 320 -27.26 -12.94 9.47
CA PRO A 320 -26.31 -12.59 8.44
C PRO A 320 -24.99 -12.10 9.07
N PHE A 321 -23.86 -12.55 8.53
CA PHE A 321 -22.54 -12.09 8.96
C PHE A 321 -21.64 -11.69 7.80
N PHE A 322 -20.71 -10.79 8.10
CA PHE A 322 -19.58 -10.43 7.27
C PHE A 322 -18.31 -10.88 7.98
N LEU A 323 -17.63 -11.84 7.37
CA LEU A 323 -16.34 -12.37 7.79
C LEU A 323 -15.26 -11.82 6.85
N TYR A 324 -14.38 -10.97 7.38
CA TYR A 324 -13.16 -10.56 6.72
C TYR A 324 -11.98 -11.33 7.33
N LEU A 325 -11.34 -12.19 6.54
CA LEU A 325 -10.23 -13.05 6.94
C LEU A 325 -8.97 -12.68 6.17
N PRO A 326 -8.34 -11.54 6.51
CA PRO A 326 -7.08 -11.11 5.93
C PRO A 326 -5.90 -11.86 6.56
N TYR A 327 -5.47 -12.97 5.98
CA TYR A 327 -4.26 -13.64 6.43
C TYR A 327 -3.03 -12.73 6.31
N THR A 328 -2.02 -12.98 7.15
CA THR A 328 -0.65 -12.45 6.96
C THR A 328 0.16 -13.32 5.99
N ALA A 329 -0.30 -14.53 5.69
CA ALA A 329 0.39 -15.45 4.80
C ALA A 329 0.06 -15.16 3.32
N PRO A 330 1.02 -15.36 2.40
CA PRO A 330 2.39 -15.85 2.63
C PRO A 330 3.47 -14.78 2.90
N HIS A 331 3.13 -13.52 3.19
CA HIS A 331 4.06 -12.41 3.41
C HIS A 331 5.27 -12.76 4.30
N LEU A 332 6.45 -12.29 3.90
CA LEU A 332 7.70 -12.46 4.64
C LEU A 332 7.62 -11.87 6.07
N PRO A 333 8.42 -12.33 7.03
CA PRO A 333 9.25 -13.54 6.99
C PRO A 333 8.41 -14.83 6.94
N HIS A 334 8.86 -15.80 6.14
CA HIS A 334 8.17 -17.10 6.01
C HIS A 334 8.47 -17.96 7.25
N HIS A 335 7.54 -17.97 8.20
CA HIS A 335 7.57 -18.86 9.35
C HIS A 335 6.55 -19.98 9.14
N PRO A 336 6.97 -21.19 8.71
CA PRO A 336 6.08 -22.33 8.63
C PRO A 336 5.41 -22.63 9.97
N ASN A 337 4.20 -23.16 9.92
CA ASN A 337 3.56 -23.72 11.11
C ASN A 337 4.46 -24.84 11.67
N PRO A 338 4.87 -24.80 12.96
CA PRO A 338 5.71 -25.84 13.53
C PRO A 338 5.14 -27.26 13.40
N LYS A 339 3.81 -27.40 13.27
CA LYS A 339 3.14 -28.69 13.05
C LYS A 339 3.31 -29.24 11.63
N HIS A 340 3.60 -28.38 10.66
CA HIS A 340 3.60 -28.68 9.22
C HIS A 340 4.85 -28.09 8.51
N SER A 341 6.00 -28.05 9.18
CA SER A 341 7.24 -27.50 8.62
C SER A 341 8.09 -28.57 7.94
N GLY A 342 8.69 -28.23 6.80
CA GLY A 342 9.60 -29.07 6.03
C GLY A 342 8.90 -30.15 5.21
N VAL A 343 7.64 -29.93 4.82
CA VAL A 343 6.81 -30.93 4.13
C VAL A 343 6.58 -30.61 2.66
N SER A 344 6.56 -29.33 2.30
CA SER A 344 6.35 -28.87 0.93
C SER A 344 7.63 -28.93 0.11
N ASP A 345 7.52 -29.33 -1.16
CA ASP A 345 8.62 -29.27 -2.12
C ASP A 345 8.99 -27.81 -2.47
N GLY A 346 8.10 -26.85 -2.15
CA GLY A 346 8.35 -25.40 -2.25
C GLY A 346 9.15 -24.81 -1.08
N GLY A 347 9.68 -25.64 -0.18
CA GLY A 347 10.44 -25.19 0.99
C GLY A 347 9.58 -24.39 1.98
N PRO A 348 10.18 -23.53 2.83
CA PRO A 348 9.44 -22.78 3.85
C PRO A 348 8.30 -21.90 3.31
N TYR A 349 8.44 -21.35 2.11
CA TYR A 349 7.36 -20.61 1.45
C TYR A 349 6.20 -21.54 1.06
N GLY A 350 6.53 -22.70 0.48
CA GLY A 350 5.57 -23.75 0.19
C GLY A 350 4.83 -24.24 1.44
N ASP A 351 5.53 -24.50 2.56
CA ASP A 351 4.90 -24.92 3.82
C ASP A 351 3.86 -23.90 4.31
N VAL A 352 4.16 -22.61 4.21
CA VAL A 352 3.23 -21.52 4.59
C VAL A 352 1.98 -21.53 3.70
N ILE A 353 2.13 -21.76 2.40
CA ILE A 353 0.99 -21.80 1.46
C ILE A 353 0.17 -23.09 1.62
N GLU A 354 0.80 -24.24 1.86
CA GLU A 354 0.07 -25.50 2.09
C GLU A 354 -0.70 -25.46 3.42
N ASP A 355 -0.16 -24.83 4.47
CA ASP A 355 -0.90 -24.57 5.72
C ASP A 355 -2.07 -23.58 5.48
N LEU A 356 -1.86 -22.54 4.67
CA LEU A 356 -2.90 -21.61 4.25
C LEU A 356 -4.02 -22.32 3.48
N ASP A 357 -3.69 -23.21 2.54
CA ASP A 357 -4.64 -24.02 1.79
C ASP A 357 -5.50 -24.89 2.72
N ALA A 358 -4.87 -25.61 3.64
CA ALA A 358 -5.57 -26.44 4.62
C ALA A 358 -6.59 -25.63 5.44
N ASN A 359 -6.21 -24.41 5.83
CA ASN A 359 -7.05 -23.49 6.60
C ASN A 359 -8.19 -22.89 5.77
N VAL A 360 -7.99 -22.56 4.50
CA VAL A 360 -9.09 -22.22 3.57
C VAL A 360 -10.09 -23.38 3.50
N GLY A 361 -9.59 -24.63 3.42
CA GLY A 361 -10.43 -25.83 3.49
C GLY A 361 -11.27 -25.90 4.78
N ARG A 362 -10.72 -25.52 5.93
CA ARG A 362 -11.45 -25.49 7.22
C ARG A 362 -12.59 -24.47 7.20
N VAL A 363 -12.37 -23.28 6.64
CA VAL A 363 -13.40 -22.25 6.48
C VAL A 363 -14.55 -22.77 5.62
N MET A 364 -14.23 -23.32 4.45
CA MET A 364 -15.23 -23.84 3.51
C MET A 364 -16.02 -25.03 4.09
N ARG A 365 -15.35 -25.97 4.76
CA ARG A 365 -16.02 -27.09 5.46
C ARG A 365 -16.96 -26.59 6.56
N THR A 366 -16.57 -25.56 7.30
CA THR A 366 -17.42 -25.00 8.36
C THR A 366 -18.70 -24.39 7.78
N LEU A 367 -18.64 -23.70 6.63
CA LEU A 367 -19.84 -23.23 5.94
C LEU A 367 -20.77 -24.38 5.54
N ASP A 368 -20.19 -25.49 5.07
CA ASP A 368 -20.94 -26.69 4.67
C ASP A 368 -21.59 -27.37 5.90
N GLU A 369 -20.84 -27.56 6.99
CA GLU A 369 -21.32 -28.15 8.25
C GLU A 369 -22.45 -27.34 8.90
N LEU A 370 -22.39 -26.02 8.81
CA LEU A 370 -23.43 -25.12 9.35
C LEU A 370 -24.64 -24.99 8.40
N GLY A 371 -24.59 -25.60 7.21
CA GLY A 371 -25.66 -25.47 6.21
C GLY A 371 -25.74 -24.08 5.57
N LEU A 372 -24.69 -23.26 5.67
CA LEU A 372 -24.68 -21.86 5.24
C LEU A 372 -24.22 -21.66 3.80
N SER A 373 -23.62 -22.69 3.19
CA SER A 373 -23.02 -22.61 1.84
C SER A 373 -23.98 -22.19 0.74
N LYS A 374 -25.31 -22.37 0.91
CA LYS A 374 -26.31 -21.95 -0.09
C LYS A 374 -26.69 -20.46 0.01
N ASN A 375 -26.35 -19.80 1.11
CA ASN A 375 -26.66 -18.39 1.37
C ASN A 375 -25.42 -17.59 1.80
N THR A 376 -24.25 -17.95 1.26
CA THR A 376 -22.99 -17.27 1.55
C THR A 376 -22.26 -16.92 0.25
N ILE A 377 -21.91 -15.65 0.08
CA ILE A 377 -20.98 -15.19 -0.93
C ILE A 377 -19.57 -15.37 -0.37
N VAL A 378 -18.72 -16.11 -1.08
CA VAL A 378 -17.30 -16.29 -0.71
C VAL A 378 -16.43 -15.70 -1.79
N ILE A 379 -15.55 -14.77 -1.41
CA ILE A 379 -14.57 -14.14 -2.29
C ILE A 379 -13.18 -14.48 -1.73
N VAL A 380 -12.32 -15.05 -2.56
CA VAL A 380 -10.95 -15.43 -2.18
C VAL A 380 -9.98 -14.79 -3.16
N THR A 381 -9.05 -13.97 -2.67
CA THR A 381 -8.07 -13.27 -3.52
C THR A 381 -6.83 -12.84 -2.73
N SER A 382 -5.89 -12.14 -3.37
CA SER A 382 -4.69 -11.57 -2.75
C SER A 382 -4.74 -10.04 -2.76
N ASP A 383 -4.08 -9.40 -1.80
CA ASP A 383 -4.01 -7.94 -1.71
C ASP A 383 -3.02 -7.30 -2.70
N ASN A 384 -2.05 -8.06 -3.21
CA ASN A 384 -1.15 -7.70 -4.31
C ASN A 384 -0.49 -8.95 -4.88
N GLY A 385 0.31 -8.78 -5.92
CA GLY A 385 1.17 -9.82 -6.45
C GLY A 385 2.23 -10.28 -5.44
N GLY A 386 2.84 -11.43 -5.72
CA GLY A 386 3.85 -12.03 -4.83
C GLY A 386 5.12 -11.21 -4.74
N ASP A 387 5.83 -11.33 -3.63
CA ASP A 387 7.16 -10.74 -3.46
C ASP A 387 8.24 -11.59 -4.16
N PHE A 388 9.50 -11.49 -3.75
CA PHE A 388 10.59 -12.31 -4.32
C PHE A 388 10.59 -13.77 -3.84
N GLY A 389 9.84 -14.10 -2.80
CA GLY A 389 9.63 -15.47 -2.32
C GLY A 389 8.54 -16.22 -3.07
N GLY A 390 7.57 -15.50 -3.63
CA GLY A 390 6.49 -16.06 -4.46
C GLY A 390 6.74 -16.04 -5.96
N SER A 391 5.70 -16.38 -6.72
CA SER A 391 5.70 -16.51 -8.17
C SER A 391 4.60 -15.68 -8.82
N ALA A 392 4.98 -14.82 -9.77
CA ALA A 392 4.04 -14.13 -10.65
C ALA A 392 3.53 -15.03 -11.80
N GLY A 393 3.98 -16.28 -11.88
CA GLY A 393 3.73 -17.16 -13.03
C GLY A 393 4.40 -16.59 -14.29
N GLU A 394 3.65 -16.51 -15.39
CA GLU A 394 4.13 -15.94 -16.66
C GLU A 394 4.03 -14.42 -16.73
N LEU A 395 3.45 -13.78 -15.70
CA LEU A 395 3.25 -12.32 -15.67
C LEU A 395 4.57 -11.58 -15.36
N ARG A 396 4.74 -10.40 -15.95
CA ARG A 396 5.90 -9.54 -15.68
C ARG A 396 5.75 -8.79 -14.37
N GLY A 397 6.87 -8.60 -13.68
CA GLY A 397 6.96 -7.85 -12.43
C GLY A 397 6.36 -8.59 -11.23
N ARG A 398 6.27 -7.89 -10.11
CA ARG A 398 5.95 -8.47 -8.79
C ARG A 398 5.48 -7.39 -7.81
N LYS A 399 5.29 -7.73 -6.53
CA LYS A 399 4.98 -6.78 -5.45
C LYS A 399 5.80 -5.49 -5.58
N GLY A 400 5.11 -4.36 -5.48
CA GLY A 400 5.70 -3.02 -5.60
C GLY A 400 5.78 -2.46 -7.02
N GLU A 401 5.54 -3.28 -8.05
CA GLU A 401 5.62 -2.87 -9.46
C GLU A 401 4.23 -2.78 -10.11
N THR A 402 4.05 -1.86 -11.05
CA THR A 402 2.78 -1.65 -11.78
C THR A 402 2.67 -2.52 -13.04
N PHE A 403 3.50 -3.56 -13.18
CA PHE A 403 3.30 -4.61 -14.18
C PHE A 403 2.20 -5.60 -13.73
N GLU A 404 1.74 -6.47 -14.63
CA GLU A 404 0.68 -7.43 -14.36
C GLU A 404 0.96 -8.28 -13.14
N GLY A 405 2.19 -8.78 -12.96
CA GLY A 405 2.57 -9.64 -11.84
C GLY A 405 2.56 -8.96 -10.48
N GLY A 406 2.50 -7.63 -10.41
CA GLY A 406 2.38 -6.88 -9.16
C GLY A 406 0.94 -6.59 -8.73
N MET A 407 -0.02 -6.58 -9.67
CA MET A 407 -1.40 -6.17 -9.39
C MET A 407 -2.46 -7.17 -9.87
N ARG A 408 -2.18 -8.03 -10.84
CA ARG A 408 -3.08 -9.14 -11.22
C ARG A 408 -2.88 -10.30 -10.26
N VAL A 409 -3.96 -10.73 -9.62
CA VAL A 409 -3.92 -11.69 -8.52
C VAL A 409 -4.92 -12.83 -8.74
N PRO A 410 -4.69 -14.02 -8.16
CA PRO A 410 -5.68 -15.09 -8.18
C PRO A 410 -6.99 -14.61 -7.54
N ALA A 411 -8.12 -14.97 -8.14
CA ALA A 411 -9.42 -14.64 -7.58
C ALA A 411 -10.47 -15.71 -7.88
N PHE A 412 -11.24 -16.04 -6.84
CA PHE A 412 -12.35 -16.98 -6.89
C PHE A 412 -13.58 -16.36 -6.23
N VAL A 413 -14.73 -16.50 -6.88
CA VAL A 413 -16.01 -16.03 -6.33
C VAL A 413 -17.02 -17.15 -6.36
N ILE A 414 -17.54 -17.52 -5.18
CA ILE A 414 -18.62 -18.47 -5.01
C ILE A 414 -19.86 -17.67 -4.60
N TRP A 415 -20.89 -17.70 -5.43
CA TRP A 415 -22.18 -17.06 -5.15
C TRP A 415 -23.32 -17.96 -5.61
N PRO A 416 -23.87 -18.79 -4.72
CA PRO A 416 -24.94 -19.73 -5.06
C PRO A 416 -26.13 -19.02 -5.71
N GLY A 417 -26.66 -19.62 -6.79
CA GLY A 417 -27.79 -19.07 -7.53
C GLY A 417 -27.48 -17.87 -8.43
N LYS A 418 -26.25 -17.34 -8.39
CA LYS A 418 -25.80 -16.24 -9.27
C LYS A 418 -24.61 -16.64 -10.15
N VAL A 419 -23.56 -17.17 -9.54
CA VAL A 419 -22.36 -17.63 -10.24
C VAL A 419 -22.53 -19.09 -10.64
N ARG A 420 -22.24 -19.41 -11.91
CA ARG A 420 -22.21 -20.79 -12.40
C ARG A 420 -20.96 -21.50 -11.83
N PRO A 421 -21.09 -22.61 -11.07
CA PRO A 421 -19.94 -23.36 -10.57
C PRO A 421 -19.05 -23.87 -11.71
N GLY A 422 -17.73 -23.86 -11.53
CA GLY A 422 -16.76 -24.28 -12.54
C GLY A 422 -16.59 -23.28 -13.69
N SER A 423 -17.14 -22.08 -13.58
CA SER A 423 -17.00 -21.07 -14.64
C SER A 423 -15.67 -20.33 -14.57
N LYS A 424 -15.26 -19.76 -15.69
CA LYS A 424 -14.11 -18.87 -15.80
C LYS A 424 -14.56 -17.56 -16.43
N SER A 425 -14.07 -16.45 -15.91
CA SER A 425 -14.20 -15.12 -16.52
C SER A 425 -12.83 -14.57 -16.86
N ASP A 426 -12.71 -14.00 -18.05
CA ASP A 426 -11.59 -13.21 -18.55
C ASP A 426 -11.92 -11.71 -18.58
N GLN A 427 -13.05 -11.32 -18.00
CA GLN A 427 -13.45 -9.92 -17.90
C GLN A 427 -12.67 -9.22 -16.79
N MET A 428 -12.32 -7.97 -17.01
CA MET A 428 -11.61 -7.15 -16.03
C MET A 428 -12.48 -6.90 -14.79
N ALA A 429 -11.90 -7.10 -13.61
CA ALA A 429 -12.47 -6.65 -12.35
C ALA A 429 -11.36 -6.28 -11.38
N MET A 430 -11.66 -5.45 -10.40
CA MET A 430 -10.68 -4.99 -9.43
C MET A 430 -11.24 -5.11 -8.01
N ASN A 431 -10.38 -5.22 -7.00
CA ASN A 431 -10.82 -5.35 -5.62
C ASN A 431 -11.70 -4.19 -5.10
N ILE A 432 -11.68 -3.02 -5.75
CA ILE A 432 -12.62 -1.91 -5.50
C ILE A 432 -14.08 -2.29 -5.79
N ASP A 433 -14.33 -3.30 -6.63
CA ASP A 433 -15.67 -3.75 -7.00
C ASP A 433 -16.39 -4.52 -5.88
N LEU A 434 -15.65 -4.97 -4.86
CA LEU A 434 -16.21 -5.75 -3.75
C LEU A 434 -17.27 -4.97 -2.98
N LEU A 435 -17.00 -3.72 -2.61
CA LEU A 435 -17.96 -2.90 -1.87
C LEU A 435 -19.29 -2.75 -2.62
N PRO A 436 -19.35 -2.20 -3.85
CA PRO A 436 -20.62 -2.01 -4.54
C PRO A 436 -21.34 -3.32 -4.86
N THR A 437 -20.61 -4.39 -5.17
CA THR A 437 -21.20 -5.71 -5.43
C THR A 437 -21.85 -6.29 -4.17
N VAL A 438 -21.18 -6.20 -3.02
CA VAL A 438 -21.73 -6.68 -1.74
C VAL A 438 -22.93 -5.84 -1.30
N LEU A 439 -22.88 -4.52 -1.46
CA LEU A 439 -24.01 -3.66 -1.12
C LEU A 439 -25.22 -3.94 -2.02
N THR A 440 -25.00 -4.15 -3.31
CA THR A 440 -26.06 -4.59 -4.24
C THR A 440 -26.65 -5.93 -3.82
N ALA A 441 -25.81 -6.90 -3.45
CA ALA A 441 -26.25 -8.20 -2.95
C ALA A 441 -27.09 -8.11 -1.66
N ALA A 442 -26.77 -7.15 -0.80
CA ALA A 442 -27.46 -6.92 0.47
C ALA A 442 -28.68 -5.96 0.34
N GLY A 443 -28.93 -5.42 -0.85
CA GLY A 443 -29.99 -4.44 -1.10
C GLY A 443 -29.75 -3.09 -0.40
N LEU A 444 -28.49 -2.66 -0.30
CA LEU A 444 -28.07 -1.45 0.41
C LEU A 444 -27.65 -0.34 -0.57
N PRO A 445 -27.93 0.94 -0.27
CA PRO A 445 -27.53 2.05 -1.12
C PRO A 445 -26.01 2.29 -1.07
N LEU A 446 -25.46 2.89 -2.12
CA LEU A 446 -24.08 3.44 -2.08
C LEU A 446 -24.05 4.80 -1.35
N PRO A 447 -22.88 5.21 -0.82
CA PRO A 447 -22.65 6.60 -0.44
C PRO A 447 -22.92 7.55 -1.62
N SER A 448 -23.54 8.69 -1.33
CA SER A 448 -23.93 9.70 -2.34
C SER A 448 -23.11 10.99 -2.25
N ASP A 449 -22.35 11.17 -1.17
CA ASP A 449 -21.48 12.32 -0.89
C ASP A 449 -20.11 12.21 -1.58
N ARG A 450 -19.81 11.06 -2.16
CA ARG A 450 -18.48 10.76 -2.70
C ARG A 450 -18.52 9.78 -3.86
N LEU A 451 -17.52 9.87 -4.73
CA LEU A 451 -17.30 8.92 -5.82
C LEU A 451 -16.97 7.54 -5.26
N ILE A 452 -17.63 6.51 -5.78
CA ILE A 452 -17.24 5.10 -5.62
C ILE A 452 -16.69 4.65 -6.96
N ASP A 453 -15.41 4.27 -7.01
CA ASP A 453 -14.74 3.90 -8.27
C ASP A 453 -15.11 2.48 -8.69
N GLY A 454 -15.32 1.59 -7.71
CA GLY A 454 -15.79 0.25 -7.96
C GLY A 454 -17.20 0.22 -8.58
N ARG A 455 -17.51 -0.88 -9.26
CA ARG A 455 -18.81 -1.13 -9.89
C ARG A 455 -19.40 -2.45 -9.43
N ASP A 456 -20.72 -2.58 -9.49
CA ASP A 456 -21.36 -3.88 -9.27
C ASP A 456 -20.99 -4.84 -10.41
N ILE A 457 -20.26 -5.90 -10.07
CA ILE A 457 -19.85 -6.95 -11.01
C ILE A 457 -20.76 -8.18 -10.95
N ALA A 458 -21.86 -8.17 -10.19
CA ALA A 458 -22.79 -9.31 -10.14
C ALA A 458 -23.33 -9.74 -11.52
N PRO A 459 -23.69 -8.82 -12.45
CA PRO A 459 -24.08 -9.21 -13.81
C PRO A 459 -22.95 -9.90 -14.59
N MET A 460 -21.71 -9.43 -14.44
CA MET A 460 -20.52 -10.02 -15.04
C MET A 460 -20.26 -11.43 -14.48
N LEU A 461 -20.33 -11.58 -13.16
CA LEU A 461 -20.16 -12.86 -12.45
C LEU A 461 -21.24 -13.89 -12.83
N ALA A 462 -22.46 -13.42 -13.14
CA ALA A 462 -23.54 -14.26 -13.64
C ALA A 462 -23.43 -14.61 -15.13
N GLY A 463 -22.40 -14.10 -15.83
CA GLY A 463 -22.23 -14.27 -17.27
C GLY A 463 -23.29 -13.55 -18.12
N LYS A 464 -23.90 -12.49 -17.57
CA LYS A 464 -24.98 -11.72 -18.21
C LYS A 464 -24.51 -10.39 -18.81
N ALA A 465 -23.31 -9.94 -18.46
CA ALA A 465 -22.70 -8.71 -18.96
C ALA A 465 -21.17 -8.88 -19.08
N SER A 466 -20.53 -8.01 -19.85
CA SER A 466 -19.08 -7.81 -19.80
C SER A 466 -18.67 -7.09 -18.52
N THR A 467 -17.37 -6.89 -18.34
CA THR A 467 -16.88 -5.96 -17.31
C THR A 467 -17.59 -4.61 -17.39
N PRO A 468 -17.93 -3.98 -16.24
CA PRO A 468 -18.43 -2.61 -16.20
C PRO A 468 -17.33 -1.54 -16.33
N HIS A 469 -16.07 -1.95 -16.48
CA HIS A 469 -14.92 -1.06 -16.58
C HIS A 469 -14.40 -0.98 -18.00
N ASP A 470 -14.37 0.23 -18.57
CA ASP A 470 -13.63 0.49 -19.79
C ASP A 470 -12.12 0.47 -19.53
N HIS A 471 -11.70 0.94 -18.35
CA HIS A 471 -10.30 1.10 -17.96
C HIS A 471 -10.06 0.77 -16.49
N LEU A 472 -8.87 0.22 -16.21
CA LEU A 472 -8.32 0.07 -14.85
C LEU A 472 -6.99 0.81 -14.74
N PHE A 473 -6.76 1.50 -13.62
CA PHE A 473 -5.58 2.33 -13.40
C PHE A 473 -4.63 1.74 -12.35
N TYR A 474 -3.31 1.85 -12.59
CA TYR A 474 -2.26 1.24 -11.77
C TYR A 474 -1.49 2.31 -11.02
N VAL A 475 -1.63 2.32 -9.69
CA VAL A 475 -0.96 3.28 -8.80
C VAL A 475 0.42 2.77 -8.38
N THR A 476 1.40 3.67 -8.30
CA THR A 476 2.71 3.32 -7.73
C THR A 476 2.67 3.42 -6.21
N MET A 477 3.39 2.51 -5.54
CA MET A 477 3.41 2.49 -4.07
C MET A 477 4.20 3.63 -3.42
N TRP A 478 4.98 4.41 -4.17
CA TRP A 478 5.93 5.37 -3.60
C TRP A 478 5.53 6.83 -3.78
N THR A 479 4.92 7.15 -4.92
CA THR A 479 4.48 8.51 -5.21
C THR A 479 2.97 8.65 -5.03
N GLY A 480 2.22 7.55 -5.11
CA GLY A 480 0.77 7.57 -5.20
C GLY A 480 0.25 8.07 -6.55
N GLU A 481 1.13 8.32 -7.53
CA GLU A 481 0.75 8.62 -8.91
C GLU A 481 0.42 7.34 -9.67
N TYR A 482 -0.40 7.48 -10.71
CA TYR A 482 -0.79 6.38 -11.59
C TYR A 482 0.17 6.26 -12.75
N GLU A 483 0.85 5.14 -12.88
CA GLU A 483 1.85 4.89 -13.92
C GLU A 483 1.25 4.23 -15.16
N ALA A 484 0.14 3.50 -15.02
CA ALA A 484 -0.42 2.77 -16.15
C ALA A 484 -1.94 2.83 -16.19
N VAL A 485 -2.47 2.64 -17.39
CA VAL A 485 -3.88 2.37 -17.65
C VAL A 485 -4.01 1.11 -18.50
N ARG A 486 -4.92 0.24 -18.10
CA ARG A 486 -5.30 -0.97 -18.83
C ARG A 486 -6.68 -0.75 -19.44
N GLY A 487 -6.77 -0.87 -20.75
CA GLY A 487 -8.04 -1.09 -21.45
C GLY A 487 -8.31 -2.59 -21.63
N LYS A 488 -9.27 -2.94 -22.48
CA LYS A 488 -9.67 -4.33 -22.72
C LYS A 488 -8.50 -5.24 -23.15
N ASP A 489 -7.81 -4.85 -24.22
CA ASP A 489 -6.77 -5.67 -24.87
C ASP A 489 -5.35 -5.13 -24.62
N TYR A 490 -5.23 -3.82 -24.40
CA TYR A 490 -3.94 -3.13 -24.30
C TYR A 490 -3.74 -2.45 -22.94
N LYS A 491 -2.47 -2.34 -22.54
CA LYS A 491 -2.05 -1.53 -21.39
C LYS A 491 -0.97 -0.56 -21.81
N TYR A 492 -1.16 0.70 -21.46
CA TYR A 492 -0.18 1.75 -21.64
C TYR A 492 0.47 2.05 -20.29
N ARG A 493 1.81 1.98 -20.24
CA ARG A 493 2.62 2.43 -19.10
C ARG A 493 3.31 3.73 -19.48
N ASP A 494 3.22 4.71 -18.61
CA ASP A 494 3.82 6.03 -18.75
C ASP A 494 4.93 6.23 -17.73
N ARG A 495 5.59 7.38 -17.77
CA ARG A 495 6.49 7.81 -16.70
C ARG A 495 5.73 8.44 -15.55
N VAL A 496 6.22 8.21 -14.35
CA VAL A 496 5.82 8.89 -13.11
C VAL A 496 7.02 9.68 -12.63
N GLN A 497 6.83 10.96 -12.35
CA GLN A 497 7.93 11.83 -12.00
C GLN A 497 8.41 11.48 -10.59
N LYS A 498 9.72 11.30 -10.42
CA LYS A 498 10.33 11.09 -9.11
C LYS A 498 10.23 12.39 -8.31
N PRO A 499 9.56 12.44 -7.16
CA PRO A 499 9.64 13.60 -6.30
C PRO A 499 11.07 13.65 -5.74
N ALA A 500 11.84 14.68 -6.10
CA ALA A 500 13.22 14.88 -5.63
C ALA A 500 13.35 14.93 -4.10
N THR A 501 12.23 15.09 -3.41
CA THR A 501 12.10 15.28 -1.97
C THR A 501 11.65 14.05 -1.19
N ASN A 502 11.40 12.89 -1.82
CA ASN A 502 10.98 11.68 -1.10
C ASN A 502 12.20 10.81 -0.72
N PRO A 503 12.73 10.88 0.53
CA PRO A 503 13.90 10.12 0.95
C PRO A 503 13.63 8.62 1.09
N PHE A 504 12.34 8.21 1.01
CA PHE A 504 11.93 6.81 1.08
C PHE A 504 11.81 6.16 -0.29
N TYR A 505 11.89 6.95 -1.37
CA TYR A 505 12.03 6.38 -2.69
C TYR A 505 13.45 5.81 -2.82
N PRO A 506 13.64 4.53 -3.16
CA PRO A 506 14.99 3.97 -3.27
C PRO A 506 15.80 4.77 -4.31
N ALA A 507 16.95 5.30 -3.89
CA ALA A 507 17.82 6.18 -4.68
C ALA A 507 18.27 5.57 -6.02
N ALA A 508 18.10 4.27 -6.19
CA ALA A 508 18.08 3.60 -7.47
C ALA A 508 17.14 2.39 -7.38
N SER A 509 15.97 2.46 -8.02
CA SER A 509 15.55 1.29 -8.79
C SER A 509 16.12 1.51 -10.19
N PRO A 510 17.17 0.76 -10.59
CA PRO A 510 17.71 0.85 -11.94
C PRO A 510 16.60 0.70 -12.99
N LEU A 511 15.59 -0.12 -12.72
CA LEU A 511 14.49 -0.43 -13.64
C LEU A 511 13.59 0.78 -13.97
N GLY A 512 13.30 1.66 -13.01
CA GLY A 512 12.43 2.82 -13.24
C GLY A 512 13.09 3.96 -14.03
N SER A 513 14.43 4.00 -14.08
CA SER A 513 15.16 5.07 -14.77
C SER A 513 15.37 4.78 -16.26
N PHE A 514 15.18 3.53 -16.69
CA PHE A 514 15.31 3.10 -18.09
C PHE A 514 13.97 2.74 -18.75
N ALA A 515 12.86 2.76 -18.02
CA ALA A 515 11.54 2.51 -18.59
C ALA A 515 11.09 3.74 -19.41
N GLU A 516 10.98 3.54 -20.72
CA GLU A 516 10.26 4.46 -21.62
C GLU A 516 8.76 4.19 -21.56
N PRO A 517 7.91 5.19 -21.85
CA PRO A 517 6.50 4.94 -22.06
C PRO A 517 6.29 3.87 -23.14
N ALA A 518 5.40 2.91 -22.90
CA ALA A 518 5.23 1.75 -23.76
C ALA A 518 3.78 1.24 -23.75
N LEU A 519 3.38 0.63 -24.86
CA LEU A 519 2.10 -0.02 -25.04
C LEU A 519 2.32 -1.52 -25.15
N TYR A 520 1.54 -2.31 -24.42
CA TYR A 520 1.60 -3.77 -24.41
C TYR A 520 0.25 -4.37 -24.84
N ASP A 521 0.29 -5.39 -25.70
CA ASP A 521 -0.87 -6.21 -26.09
C ASP A 521 -0.98 -7.42 -25.15
N LEU A 522 -1.89 -7.34 -24.19
CA LEU A 522 -1.98 -8.28 -23.07
C LEU A 522 -2.63 -9.61 -23.45
N ASN A 523 -3.19 -9.70 -24.65
CA ASN A 523 -3.72 -10.95 -25.20
C ASN A 523 -2.63 -11.79 -25.88
N ARG A 524 -1.47 -11.19 -26.17
CA ARG A 524 -0.40 -11.80 -26.96
C ARG A 524 0.96 -11.81 -26.29
N ASP A 525 1.12 -11.02 -25.25
CA ASP A 525 2.39 -10.75 -24.61
C ASP A 525 2.22 -10.58 -23.09
N ASN A 526 3.28 -10.87 -22.35
CA ASN A 526 3.34 -10.69 -20.90
C ASN A 526 4.01 -9.37 -20.52
N GLU A 527 3.79 -8.33 -21.32
CA GLU A 527 4.43 -7.01 -21.21
C GLU A 527 5.94 -7.03 -21.47
N SER A 528 6.44 -7.96 -22.28
CA SER A 528 7.85 -8.04 -22.67
C SER A 528 8.19 -7.17 -23.89
N HIS A 529 7.22 -6.85 -24.75
CA HIS A 529 7.44 -6.20 -26.03
C HIS A 529 6.57 -4.95 -26.19
N ASP A 530 7.22 -3.80 -26.41
CA ASP A 530 6.52 -2.55 -26.73
C ASP A 530 5.98 -2.59 -28.18
N VAL A 531 4.67 -2.41 -28.32
CA VAL A 531 3.96 -2.39 -29.61
C VAL A 531 3.49 -0.98 -30.01
N THR A 532 3.96 0.07 -29.33
CA THR A 532 3.56 1.47 -29.58
C THR A 532 3.70 1.87 -31.05
N LEU A 533 4.82 1.55 -31.69
CA LEU A 533 5.06 1.89 -33.11
C LEU A 533 4.06 1.23 -34.07
N LYS A 534 3.51 0.07 -33.68
CA LYS A 534 2.51 -0.64 -34.48
C LYS A 534 1.09 -0.14 -34.23
N HIS A 535 0.83 0.35 -33.02
CA HIS A 535 -0.50 0.81 -32.58
C HIS A 535 -0.45 2.24 -31.99
N PRO A 536 0.04 3.24 -32.75
CA PRO A 536 0.31 4.58 -32.21
C PRO A 536 -0.97 5.29 -31.74
N GLN A 537 -2.11 5.09 -32.41
CA GLN A 537 -3.37 5.69 -32.00
C GLN A 537 -3.86 5.13 -30.65
N ILE A 538 -3.76 3.81 -30.45
CA ILE A 538 -4.17 3.17 -29.19
C ILE A 538 -3.30 3.67 -28.03
N ALA A 539 -1.99 3.81 -28.26
CA ALA A 539 -1.08 4.38 -27.27
C ALA A 539 -1.46 5.84 -26.92
N ALA A 540 -1.76 6.66 -27.92
CA ALA A 540 -2.20 8.04 -27.72
C ALA A 540 -3.51 8.13 -26.93
N ASP A 541 -4.51 7.30 -27.26
CA ASP A 541 -5.82 7.30 -26.61
C ASP A 541 -5.73 6.86 -25.15
N LEU A 542 -4.97 5.79 -24.87
CA LEU A 542 -4.74 5.33 -23.49
C LEU A 542 -3.89 6.33 -22.70
N LYS A 543 -2.89 6.95 -23.31
CA LYS A 543 -2.13 8.04 -22.66
C LYS A 543 -3.04 9.20 -22.26
N ALA A 544 -3.91 9.65 -23.17
CA ALA A 544 -4.88 10.71 -22.90
C ALA A 544 -5.87 10.32 -21.79
N THR A 545 -6.30 9.05 -21.77
CA THR A 545 -7.16 8.50 -20.72
C THR A 545 -6.47 8.53 -19.35
N LEU A 546 -5.21 8.08 -19.28
CA LEU A 546 -4.41 8.13 -18.06
C LEU A 546 -4.22 9.56 -17.57
N GLN A 547 -3.94 10.50 -18.48
CA GLN A 547 -3.76 11.90 -18.13
C GLN A 547 -5.06 12.54 -17.62
N THR A 548 -6.20 12.29 -18.27
CA THR A 548 -7.52 12.74 -17.81
C THR A 548 -7.83 12.23 -16.40
N PHE A 549 -7.49 10.96 -16.13
CA PHE A 549 -7.67 10.38 -14.80
C PHE A 549 -6.78 11.07 -13.75
N ARG A 550 -5.50 11.29 -14.05
CA ARG A 550 -4.56 12.03 -13.18
C ARG A 550 -5.07 13.45 -12.87
N GLU A 551 -5.56 14.17 -13.89
CA GLU A 551 -6.13 15.52 -13.74
C GLU A 551 -7.41 15.51 -12.87
N SER A 552 -8.25 14.49 -13.03
CA SER A 552 -9.44 14.30 -12.18
C SER A 552 -9.08 14.13 -10.70
N LEU A 553 -7.99 13.41 -10.40
CA LEU A 553 -7.50 13.23 -9.03
C LEU A 553 -6.84 14.50 -8.49
N ALA A 554 -6.16 15.27 -9.33
CA ALA A 554 -5.60 16.55 -8.90
C ALA A 554 -6.69 17.57 -8.55
N SER A 555 -7.78 17.62 -9.32
CA SER A 555 -8.91 18.54 -9.09
C SER A 555 -9.84 18.12 -7.96
N ASN A 556 -10.02 16.82 -7.74
CA ASN A 556 -10.88 16.26 -6.70
C ASN A 556 -10.23 15.02 -6.05
N PRO A 557 -9.18 15.22 -5.22
CA PRO A 557 -8.37 14.13 -4.69
C PRO A 557 -9.16 13.16 -3.83
N ARG A 558 -10.13 13.66 -3.06
CA ARG A 558 -11.02 12.83 -2.23
C ARG A 558 -12.30 12.41 -2.94
N GLY A 559 -12.53 12.82 -4.18
CA GLY A 559 -13.73 12.47 -4.92
C GLY A 559 -15.03 12.89 -4.21
N TRP A 560 -15.06 14.04 -3.54
CA TRP A 560 -16.28 14.56 -2.91
C TRP A 560 -17.28 15.01 -3.97
N LEU A 561 -18.56 14.77 -3.74
CA LEU A 561 -19.65 15.20 -4.60
C LEU A 561 -20.37 16.40 -3.97
N PRO A 562 -20.82 17.38 -4.76
CA PRO A 562 -21.63 18.48 -4.23
C PRO A 562 -22.93 17.97 -3.59
N GLU A 563 -23.39 18.62 -2.52
CA GLU A 563 -24.68 18.30 -1.89
C GLU A 563 -25.84 18.37 -2.92
N GLY A 564 -26.72 17.36 -2.93
CA GLY A 564 -28.00 17.38 -3.64
C GLY A 564 -28.07 16.74 -5.04
N ARG A 565 -27.24 15.72 -5.33
CA ARG A 565 -27.41 14.87 -6.53
C ARG A 565 -28.05 13.52 -6.25
#